data_AF-A0A7Y6QMC5-F1
#
_entry.id   AF-A0A7Y6QMC5-F1
#
_cell.length_a   1.000
_cell.length_b   1.000
_cell.length_c   1.000
_cell.angle_alpha   90.00
_cell.angle_beta   90.00
_cell.angle_gamma   90.00
#
_symmetry.space_group_name_H-M   'P 1'
#
loop_
_entity.id
_entity.type
_entity.pdbx_description
1 polymer ?
#
loop_
_entity_poly.entity_id
_entity_poly.type
_entity_poly.pdbx_seq_one_letter_code
_entity_poly.pdbx_strand_id
1 'polypeptide(L)'
;MKILLRYIAMLSMAALLSACIYVDQPVGKRLPIPQEMAGYWKVDMKMGKNGKNRRMQIRIEDETLVLRWDDDDKEGKAQLHEHAGQRYLALVNDGRSGGYMILHVAAANAASMKLEMMDATRVEALLKEMQLPAESRDRSLFRELKVSKAGLEALLAQHASVAFDKTETIDLTRLD
;
A
#
# COMPACT_ATOMS: atom_id res chain seq x y z
N MET A 1 23.09 -17.11 -7.43
CA MET A 1 21.70 -16.81 -7.84
C MET A 1 20.75 -16.88 -6.62
N LYS A 2 20.96 -16.04 -5.59
CA LYS A 2 20.31 -16.13 -4.26
C LYS A 2 19.74 -14.79 -3.77
N ILE A 3 19.01 -14.07 -4.63
CA ILE A 3 18.43 -12.75 -4.30
C ILE A 3 16.90 -12.74 -4.42
N LEU A 4 16.29 -13.83 -4.91
CA LEU A 4 14.85 -13.91 -5.17
C LEU A 4 13.98 -14.34 -3.98
N LEU A 5 14.54 -14.52 -2.77
CA LEU A 5 13.83 -15.14 -1.64
C LEU A 5 13.95 -14.40 -0.28
N ARG A 6 14.43 -13.16 -0.25
CA ARG A 6 14.70 -12.43 1.01
C ARG A 6 13.59 -11.46 1.50
N TYR A 7 12.59 -11.13 0.68
CA TYR A 7 11.63 -10.05 0.98
C TYR A 7 10.26 -10.54 1.47
N ILE A 8 10.28 -11.56 2.32
CA ILE A 8 9.14 -12.39 2.70
C ILE A 8 8.49 -12.01 4.05
N ALA A 9 9.00 -11.05 4.81
CA ALA A 9 8.16 -10.47 5.89
C ALA A 9 6.99 -9.65 5.35
N MET A 10 7.11 -9.26 4.08
CA MET A 10 6.03 -8.79 3.25
C MET A 10 5.21 -9.94 2.64
N LEU A 11 5.21 -11.20 3.11
CA LEU A 11 4.43 -12.27 2.45
C LEU A 11 2.90 -12.19 2.62
N SER A 12 2.37 -11.21 3.36
CA SER A 12 0.96 -10.81 3.25
C SER A 12 0.74 -9.65 2.26
N MET A 13 1.82 -8.99 1.83
CA MET A 13 1.90 -8.10 0.66
C MET A 13 2.47 -8.80 -0.59
N ALA A 14 2.95 -10.04 -0.47
CA ALA A 14 3.55 -10.78 -1.57
C ALA A 14 2.58 -11.77 -2.21
N ALA A 15 1.46 -12.10 -1.55
CA ALA A 15 0.31 -12.72 -2.22
C ALA A 15 -0.46 -11.71 -3.12
N LEU A 16 -0.21 -10.41 -2.90
CA LEU A 16 -0.66 -9.26 -3.69
C LEU A 16 0.11 -9.07 -5.02
N LEU A 17 1.18 -9.86 -5.25
CA LEU A 17 2.11 -9.66 -6.36
C LEU A 17 1.62 -10.13 -7.74
N SER A 18 0.35 -10.49 -7.89
CA SER A 18 -0.29 -10.36 -9.19
C SER A 18 -0.81 -8.93 -9.36
N ALA A 19 0.08 -8.01 -9.78
CA ALA A 19 -0.25 -6.65 -10.24
C ALA A 19 -0.45 -5.57 -9.13
N CYS A 20 0.64 -5.19 -8.44
CA CYS A 20 0.69 -4.01 -7.56
C CYS A 20 1.30 -2.78 -8.25
N ILE A 21 0.98 -1.60 -7.68
CA ILE A 21 1.51 -0.30 -8.12
C ILE A 21 2.53 0.20 -7.11
N TYR A 22 3.69 0.58 -7.62
CA TYR A 22 4.72 1.29 -6.87
C TYR A 22 4.87 2.70 -7.43
N VAL A 23 5.16 3.65 -6.57
CA VAL A 23 5.46 5.03 -6.93
C VAL A 23 6.87 5.39 -6.51
N ASP A 24 7.54 6.25 -7.25
CA ASP A 24 8.88 6.75 -6.87
C ASP A 24 8.83 7.61 -5.60
N GLN A 25 7.77 8.39 -5.41
CA GLN A 25 7.54 9.23 -4.24
C GLN A 25 6.04 9.37 -3.94
N PRO A 26 5.66 9.48 -2.66
CA PRO A 26 4.28 9.84 -2.28
C PRO A 26 3.88 11.25 -2.77
N VAL A 27 2.57 11.47 -2.96
CA VAL A 27 1.99 12.74 -3.42
C VAL A 27 1.17 13.44 -2.35
N GLY A 28 1.53 14.65 -1.97
CA GLY A 28 0.76 15.45 -1.00
C GLY A 28 1.46 15.55 0.35
N LYS A 29 0.77 16.13 1.32
CA LYS A 29 1.36 16.44 2.64
C LYS A 29 1.48 15.16 3.47
N ARG A 30 2.62 14.98 4.14
CA ARG A 30 2.75 13.99 5.20
C ARG A 30 1.89 14.42 6.37
N LEU A 31 1.17 13.48 6.97
CA LEU A 31 0.35 13.70 8.15
C LEU A 31 0.98 13.04 9.38
N PRO A 32 0.76 13.60 10.59
CA PRO A 32 1.02 12.89 11.82
C PRO A 32 0.14 11.63 11.88
N ILE A 33 0.70 10.55 12.43
CA ILE A 33 -0.02 9.29 12.56
C ILE A 33 -0.91 9.34 13.82
N PRO A 34 -2.22 9.08 13.70
CA PRO A 34 -3.11 8.95 14.85
C PRO A 34 -2.65 7.79 15.76
N GLN A 35 -2.62 8.01 17.08
CA GLN A 35 -2.18 7.00 18.05
C GLN A 35 -3.06 5.75 18.02
N GLU A 36 -4.31 5.91 17.61
CA GLU A 36 -5.29 4.85 17.42
C GLU A 36 -4.85 3.82 16.37
N MET A 37 -3.92 4.15 15.46
CA MET A 37 -3.36 3.20 14.50
C MET A 37 -2.35 2.24 15.15
N ALA A 38 -1.72 2.61 16.27
CA ALA A 38 -0.77 1.77 16.98
C ALA A 38 -1.48 0.75 17.88
N GLY A 39 -1.08 -0.51 17.84
CA GLY A 39 -1.66 -1.58 18.65
C GLY A 39 -1.49 -2.96 18.03
N TYR A 40 -2.16 -3.94 18.64
CA TYR A 40 -2.28 -5.28 18.07
C TYR A 40 -3.57 -5.37 17.25
N TRP A 41 -3.41 -5.85 16.02
CA TRP A 41 -4.47 -5.92 15.04
C TRP A 41 -4.59 -7.35 14.50
N LYS A 42 -5.81 -7.83 14.38
CA LYS A 42 -6.16 -8.95 13.53
C LYS A 42 -6.30 -8.43 12.11
N VAL A 43 -5.61 -9.07 11.18
CA VAL A 43 -5.67 -8.74 9.76
C VAL A 43 -6.43 -9.83 9.04
N ASP A 44 -7.57 -9.44 8.47
CA ASP A 44 -8.41 -10.26 7.62
C ASP A 44 -8.21 -9.78 6.17
N MET A 45 -7.47 -10.58 5.40
CA MET A 45 -7.25 -10.31 3.98
C MET A 45 -8.15 -11.21 3.15
N LYS A 46 -9.01 -10.61 2.33
CA LYS A 46 -9.83 -11.35 1.36
C LYS A 46 -9.03 -11.61 0.08
N MET A 47 -8.08 -12.54 0.15
CA MET A 47 -7.35 -13.03 -1.03
C MET A 47 -7.92 -14.38 -1.50
N GLY A 48 -8.83 -14.35 -2.47
CA GLY A 48 -9.42 -15.58 -3.03
C GLY A 48 -10.18 -16.43 -2.00
N LYS A 49 -10.26 -17.75 -2.22
CA LYS A 49 -11.10 -18.68 -1.42
C LYS A 49 -10.52 -19.07 -0.04
N ASN A 50 -9.30 -18.67 0.30
CA ASN A 50 -8.61 -19.09 1.53
C ASN A 50 -8.16 -17.87 2.34
N GLY A 51 -9.07 -17.27 3.10
CA GLY A 51 -8.73 -16.22 4.05
C GLY A 51 -7.79 -16.74 5.15
N LYS A 52 -6.66 -16.06 5.35
CA LYS A 52 -5.76 -16.30 6.49
C LYS A 52 -5.92 -15.18 7.49
N ASN A 53 -6.38 -15.51 8.69
CA ASN A 53 -6.41 -14.56 9.80
C ASN A 53 -5.00 -14.52 10.41
N ARG A 54 -4.33 -13.37 10.38
CA ARG A 54 -3.01 -13.16 10.99
C ARG A 54 -3.06 -12.02 12.00
N ARG A 55 -2.07 -11.96 12.88
CA ARG A 55 -1.91 -10.86 13.85
C ARG A 55 -0.73 -10.00 13.46
N MET A 56 -0.91 -8.69 13.57
CA MET A 56 0.10 -7.69 13.29
C MET A 56 0.20 -6.74 14.48
N GLN A 57 1.43 -6.43 14.87
CA GLN A 57 1.72 -5.32 15.75
C GLN A 57 2.06 -4.09 14.92
N ILE A 58 1.39 -2.98 15.21
CA ILE A 58 1.65 -1.68 14.60
C ILE A 58 2.19 -0.74 15.69
N ARG A 59 3.35 -0.14 15.44
CA ARG A 59 4.02 0.81 16.33
C ARG A 59 4.24 2.13 15.60
N ILE A 60 4.39 3.22 16.35
CA ILE A 60 4.73 4.53 15.80
C ILE A 60 6.13 4.88 16.28
N GLU A 61 7.05 5.08 15.34
CA GLU A 61 8.43 5.50 15.59
C GLU A 61 8.76 6.66 14.67
N ASP A 62 9.14 7.82 15.22
CA ASP A 62 9.54 9.00 14.44
C ASP A 62 8.56 9.34 13.29
N GLU A 63 7.27 9.39 13.64
CA GLU A 63 6.15 9.61 12.71
C GLU A 63 6.07 8.60 11.55
N THR A 64 6.60 7.40 11.76
CA THR A 64 6.53 6.27 10.83
C THR A 64 5.77 5.12 11.49
N LEU A 65 4.85 4.51 10.74
CA LEU A 65 4.20 3.27 11.14
C LEU A 65 5.17 2.12 10.91
N VAL A 66 5.51 1.41 11.97
CA VAL A 66 6.29 0.17 11.91
C VAL A 66 5.34 -0.99 12.06
N LEU A 67 5.28 -1.86 11.04
CA LEU A 67 4.34 -2.97 10.92
C LEU A 67 5.09 -4.29 11.05
N ARG A 68 4.71 -5.13 12.00
CA ARG A 68 5.35 -6.44 12.22
C ARG A 68 4.32 -7.54 12.38
N TRP A 69 4.50 -8.67 11.70
CA TRP A 69 3.67 -9.86 11.94
C TRP A 69 4.12 -10.58 13.20
N ASP A 70 3.19 -11.18 13.92
CA ASP A 70 3.47 -11.85 15.21
C ASP A 70 4.38 -13.09 15.06
N ASP A 71 4.39 -13.69 13.86
CA ASP A 71 5.16 -14.88 13.47
C ASP A 71 6.37 -14.54 12.57
N ASP A 72 6.73 -13.26 12.45
CA ASP A 72 7.83 -12.80 11.59
C ASP A 72 8.80 -11.86 12.35
N ASP A 73 10.09 -11.98 12.03
CA ASP A 73 11.15 -11.19 12.67
C ASP A 73 11.40 -9.86 11.97
N LYS A 74 10.83 -9.63 10.78
CA LYS A 74 11.05 -8.38 10.04
C LYS A 74 9.86 -7.44 10.08
N GLU A 75 10.20 -6.19 9.84
CA GLU A 75 9.28 -5.07 9.98
C GLU A 75 9.14 -4.34 8.64
N GLY A 76 7.91 -3.92 8.33
CA GLY A 76 7.60 -2.97 7.28
C GLY A 76 7.50 -1.55 7.85
N LYS A 77 7.66 -0.55 6.99
CA LYS A 77 7.50 0.86 7.33
C LYS A 77 6.47 1.51 6.44
N ALA A 78 5.63 2.37 7.01
CA ALA A 78 4.66 3.15 6.27
C ALA A 78 4.56 4.60 6.76
N GLN A 79 4.21 5.50 5.84
CA GLN A 79 3.96 6.91 6.13
C GLN A 79 2.53 7.26 5.76
N LEU A 80 1.87 8.08 6.58
CA LEU A 80 0.52 8.58 6.31
C LEU A 80 0.60 9.90 5.54
N HIS A 81 -0.19 10.02 4.50
CA HIS A 81 -0.25 11.22 3.67
C HIS A 81 -1.69 11.59 3.31
N GLU A 82 -1.87 12.84 2.88
CA GLU A 82 -3.14 13.36 2.39
C GLU A 82 -2.96 14.18 1.10
N HIS A 83 -3.80 13.89 0.11
CA HIS A 83 -3.92 14.64 -1.14
C HIS A 83 -5.38 14.82 -1.50
N ALA A 84 -5.79 16.05 -1.83
CA ALA A 84 -7.16 16.40 -2.20
C ALA A 84 -8.24 15.85 -1.24
N GLY A 85 -7.94 15.82 0.07
CA GLY A 85 -8.86 15.32 1.11
C GLY A 85 -8.88 13.80 1.29
N GLN A 86 -8.08 13.05 0.52
CA GLN A 86 -7.97 11.60 0.63
C GLN A 86 -6.70 11.20 1.36
N ARG A 87 -6.81 10.19 2.22
CA ARG A 87 -5.70 9.67 3.02
C ARG A 87 -5.20 8.36 2.46
N TYR A 88 -3.89 8.18 2.49
CA TYR A 88 -3.26 6.95 2.04
C TYR A 88 -2.01 6.63 2.86
N LEU A 89 -1.70 5.34 2.97
CA LEU A 89 -0.47 4.83 3.52
C LEU A 89 0.52 4.55 2.38
N ALA A 90 1.72 5.11 2.49
CA ALA A 90 2.83 4.84 1.60
C ALA A 90 3.80 3.86 2.28
N LEU A 91 3.78 2.60 1.83
CA LEU A 91 4.62 1.54 2.37
C LEU A 91 5.98 1.54 1.67
N VAL A 92 7.04 1.66 2.45
CA VAL A 92 8.41 1.78 1.95
C VAL A 92 8.89 0.42 1.44
N ASN A 93 9.39 0.37 0.21
CA ASN A 93 10.04 -0.81 -0.34
C ASN A 93 11.57 -0.64 -0.35
N ASP A 94 12.22 -1.14 0.71
CA ASP A 94 13.68 -1.06 0.89
C ASP A 94 14.49 -1.91 -0.12
N GLY A 95 13.84 -2.72 -0.96
CA GLY A 95 14.48 -3.59 -1.95
C GLY A 95 14.58 -3.02 -3.37
N ARG A 96 13.90 -1.89 -3.66
CA ARG A 96 13.85 -1.27 -5.00
C ARG A 96 13.97 0.24 -4.88
N SER A 97 15.17 0.80 -5.05
CA SER A 97 15.43 2.21 -5.44
C SER A 97 14.43 3.28 -4.97
N GLY A 98 13.99 3.23 -3.70
CA GLY A 98 13.10 4.22 -3.08
C GLY A 98 11.62 4.14 -3.47
N GLY A 99 11.10 3.01 -3.98
CA GLY A 99 9.69 2.88 -4.34
C GLY A 99 8.75 2.75 -3.13
N TYR A 100 7.53 3.27 -3.26
CA TYR A 100 6.46 3.18 -2.27
C TYR A 100 5.25 2.46 -2.83
N MET A 101 4.66 1.53 -2.09
CA MET A 101 3.34 1.00 -2.41
C MET A 101 2.27 1.86 -1.74
N ILE A 102 1.21 2.20 -2.48
CA ILE A 102 0.16 3.08 -1.98
C ILE A 102 -1.10 2.28 -1.61
N LEU A 103 -1.56 2.47 -0.37
CA LEU A 103 -2.83 1.94 0.14
C LEU A 103 -3.77 3.08 0.49
N HIS A 104 -4.95 3.10 -0.09
CA HIS A 104 -6.00 4.05 0.28
C HIS A 104 -6.57 3.69 1.65
N VAL A 105 -6.73 4.68 2.53
CA VAL A 105 -7.38 4.52 3.84
C VAL A 105 -8.87 4.78 3.67
N ALA A 106 -9.63 3.75 3.33
CA ALA A 106 -11.06 3.86 3.05
C ALA A 106 -11.88 4.17 4.32
N ALA A 107 -11.47 3.61 5.46
CA ALA A 107 -12.02 3.93 6.76
C ALA A 107 -10.99 3.66 7.85
N ALA A 108 -10.95 4.48 8.90
CA ALA A 108 -10.11 4.22 10.08
C ALA A 108 -10.74 4.83 11.33
N ASN A 109 -10.79 4.03 12.39
CA ASN A 109 -11.17 4.42 13.74
C ASN A 109 -10.38 3.58 14.77
N ALA A 110 -10.64 3.77 16.06
CA ALA A 110 -9.92 3.07 17.12
C ALA A 110 -10.10 1.54 17.12
N ALA A 111 -11.22 1.03 16.62
CA ALA A 111 -11.56 -0.40 16.62
C ALA A 111 -11.29 -1.09 15.27
N SER A 112 -11.33 -0.35 14.17
CA SER A 112 -11.17 -0.91 12.83
C SER A 112 -10.50 0.02 11.83
N MET A 113 -9.79 -0.57 10.89
CA MET A 113 -9.20 0.14 9.76
C MET A 113 -9.36 -0.70 8.49
N LYS A 114 -9.83 -0.05 7.42
CA LYS A 114 -10.02 -0.64 6.10
C LYS A 114 -9.04 0.00 5.13
N LEU A 115 -8.16 -0.82 4.58
CA LEU A 115 -7.18 -0.40 3.58
C LEU A 115 -7.52 -1.03 2.22
N GLU A 116 -7.36 -0.23 1.18
CA GLU A 116 -7.69 -0.58 -0.20
C GLU A 116 -6.47 -0.42 -1.10
N MET A 117 -6.23 -1.44 -1.92
CA MET A 117 -5.09 -1.52 -2.82
C MET A 117 -5.41 -1.05 -4.22
N MET A 118 -4.48 -0.33 -4.86
CA MET A 118 -4.65 0.04 -6.25
C MET A 118 -4.37 -1.14 -7.19
N ASP A 119 -5.35 -1.48 -8.05
CA ASP A 119 -5.19 -2.51 -9.08
C ASP A 119 -4.28 -2.03 -10.22
N ALA A 120 -3.16 -2.69 -10.44
CA ALA A 120 -2.19 -2.21 -11.43
C ALA A 120 -2.68 -2.35 -12.88
N THR A 121 -3.56 -3.31 -13.18
CA THR A 121 -4.12 -3.44 -14.55
C THR A 121 -5.01 -2.24 -14.88
N ARG A 122 -5.89 -1.86 -13.95
CA ARG A 122 -6.76 -0.71 -14.07
C ARG A 122 -5.96 0.58 -14.15
N VAL A 123 -4.96 0.75 -13.30
CA VAL A 123 -4.13 1.95 -13.36
C VAL A 123 -3.30 2.00 -14.63
N GLU A 124 -2.78 0.88 -15.12
CA GLU A 124 -2.11 0.87 -16.43
C GLU A 124 -3.06 1.32 -17.55
N ALA A 125 -4.32 0.88 -17.53
CA ALA A 125 -5.34 1.32 -18.48
C ALA A 125 -5.64 2.83 -18.35
N LEU A 126 -5.84 3.33 -17.13
CA LEU A 126 -6.08 4.76 -16.89
C LEU A 126 -4.89 5.62 -17.33
N LEU A 127 -3.67 5.23 -16.96
CA LEU A 127 -2.46 5.93 -17.40
C LEU A 127 -2.39 6.00 -18.92
N LYS A 128 -2.74 4.91 -19.64
CA LYS A 128 -2.85 4.86 -21.12
C LYS A 128 -3.86 5.87 -21.65
N GLU A 129 -5.06 5.90 -21.08
CA GLU A 129 -6.14 6.83 -21.44
C GLU A 129 -5.74 8.29 -21.24
N MET A 130 -5.02 8.60 -20.15
CA MET A 130 -4.56 9.95 -19.82
C MET A 130 -3.44 10.48 -20.73
N GLN A 131 -2.90 9.64 -21.63
CA GLN A 131 -1.80 10.00 -22.56
C GLN A 131 -0.57 10.62 -21.87
N LEU A 132 -0.31 10.22 -20.60
CA LEU A 132 0.84 10.73 -19.85
C LEU A 132 2.18 10.37 -20.52
N PRO A 133 3.23 11.19 -20.32
CA PRO A 133 4.57 10.94 -20.85
C PRO A 133 5.09 9.54 -20.52
N ALA A 134 5.92 8.97 -21.41
CA ALA A 134 6.45 7.62 -21.25
C ALA A 134 7.24 7.43 -19.94
N GLU A 135 7.89 8.50 -19.47
CA GLU A 135 8.60 8.60 -18.19
C GLU A 135 7.70 8.43 -16.95
N SER A 136 6.38 8.55 -17.09
CA SER A 136 5.40 8.21 -16.05
C SER A 136 5.09 6.71 -15.97
N ARG A 137 5.67 5.89 -16.86
CA ARG A 137 5.45 4.44 -16.95
C ARG A 137 6.77 3.69 -17.10
N ASP A 138 7.31 3.17 -16.01
CA ASP A 138 8.49 2.29 -16.08
C ASP A 138 8.04 0.82 -15.99
N ARG A 139 8.38 0.01 -17.01
CA ARG A 139 7.92 -1.38 -17.16
C ARG A 139 8.96 -2.38 -16.64
N SER A 140 8.76 -2.72 -15.38
CA SER A 140 9.07 -3.96 -14.63
C SER A 140 10.39 -4.70 -14.87
N LEU A 141 11.12 -4.87 -13.77
CA LEU A 141 11.48 -6.21 -13.30
C LEU A 141 10.25 -6.81 -12.60
N PHE A 142 9.70 -7.92 -13.12
CA PHE A 142 8.70 -8.78 -12.45
C PHE A 142 7.25 -8.27 -12.31
N ARG A 143 6.57 -7.85 -13.40
CA ARG A 143 5.09 -7.64 -13.44
C ARG A 143 4.51 -6.58 -12.46
N GLU A 144 5.34 -5.68 -11.96
CA GLU A 144 4.92 -4.53 -11.16
C GLU A 144 4.78 -3.28 -12.05
N LEU A 145 3.82 -2.41 -11.73
CA LEU A 145 3.67 -1.10 -12.39
C LEU A 145 4.37 -0.04 -11.55
N LYS A 146 5.42 0.58 -12.09
CA LYS A 146 6.05 1.74 -11.46
C LYS A 146 5.51 3.02 -12.09
N VAL A 147 5.05 3.94 -11.25
CA VAL A 147 4.43 5.21 -11.63
C VAL A 147 5.25 6.35 -11.04
N SER A 148 5.43 7.44 -11.80
CA SER A 148 6.08 8.65 -11.27
C SER A 148 5.16 9.39 -10.31
N LYS A 149 5.70 10.28 -9.47
CA LYS A 149 4.93 11.14 -8.57
C LYS A 149 3.88 11.94 -9.33
N ALA A 150 4.26 12.54 -10.47
CA ALA A 150 3.34 13.28 -11.33
C ALA A 150 2.24 12.39 -11.92
N GLY A 151 2.57 11.14 -12.27
CA GLY A 151 1.59 10.15 -12.71
C GLY A 151 0.59 9.79 -11.61
N LEU A 152 1.06 9.56 -10.38
CA LEU A 152 0.19 9.31 -9.23
C LEU A 152 -0.70 10.51 -8.92
N GLU A 153 -0.14 11.72 -8.93
CA GLU A 153 -0.89 12.95 -8.68
C GLU A 153 -2.02 13.14 -9.70
N ALA A 154 -1.72 12.92 -10.98
CA ALA A 154 -2.73 13.00 -12.02
C ALA A 154 -3.82 11.93 -11.87
N LEU A 155 -3.45 10.69 -11.50
CA LEU A 155 -4.41 9.62 -11.22
C LEU A 155 -5.35 9.97 -10.06
N LEU A 156 -4.80 10.44 -8.95
CA LEU A 156 -5.56 10.82 -7.76
C LEU A 156 -6.46 12.05 -8.02
N ALA A 157 -5.98 13.02 -8.78
CA ALA A 157 -6.72 14.24 -9.08
C ALA A 157 -7.90 13.99 -10.04
N GLN A 158 -7.70 13.18 -11.09
CA GLN A 158 -8.73 12.93 -12.10
C GLN A 158 -9.70 11.82 -11.70
N HIS A 159 -9.25 10.94 -10.81
CA HIS A 159 -10.03 9.78 -10.40
C HIS A 159 -10.02 9.64 -8.87
N ALA A 160 -10.30 10.73 -8.16
CA ALA A 160 -10.54 10.71 -6.71
C ALA A 160 -11.54 9.60 -6.30
N SER A 161 -12.47 9.26 -7.19
CA SER A 161 -13.39 8.14 -7.03
C SER A 161 -12.98 6.87 -7.79
N VAL A 162 -11.68 6.54 -7.95
CA VAL A 162 -11.29 5.13 -8.20
C VAL A 162 -11.62 4.35 -6.93
N ALA A 163 -12.91 4.20 -6.64
CA ALA A 163 -13.38 3.04 -5.92
C ALA A 163 -12.86 1.86 -6.73
N PHE A 164 -11.88 1.22 -6.12
CA PHE A 164 -11.16 0.11 -6.68
C PHE A 164 -12.12 -1.07 -6.80
N ASP A 165 -12.91 -1.13 -7.87
CA ASP A 165 -14.09 -2.02 -7.96
C ASP A 165 -13.75 -3.52 -8.12
N LYS A 166 -12.51 -3.91 -7.78
CA LYS A 166 -12.01 -5.28 -7.58
C LYS A 166 -10.90 -5.33 -6.51
N THR A 167 -11.01 -4.55 -5.44
CA THR A 167 -9.95 -4.45 -4.44
C THR A 167 -9.78 -5.71 -3.63
N GLU A 168 -8.54 -6.17 -3.54
CA GLU A 168 -8.10 -6.83 -2.33
C GLU A 168 -8.20 -5.82 -1.19
N THR A 169 -9.16 -6.06 -0.30
CA THR A 169 -9.37 -5.27 0.91
C THR A 169 -8.60 -5.90 2.05
N ILE A 170 -7.93 -5.05 2.83
CA ILE A 170 -7.29 -5.43 4.08
C ILE A 170 -8.15 -4.84 5.19
N ASP A 171 -8.87 -5.72 5.89
CA ASP A 171 -9.65 -5.36 7.06
C ASP A 171 -8.79 -5.61 8.31
N LEU A 172 -8.55 -4.57 9.09
CA LEU A 172 -7.87 -4.65 10.38
C LEU A 172 -8.89 -4.45 11.49
N THR A 173 -8.92 -5.38 12.44
CA THR A 173 -9.73 -5.30 13.66
C THR A 173 -8.81 -5.28 14.88
N ARG A 174 -9.04 -4.35 15.78
CA ARG A 174 -8.29 -4.18 17.03
C ARG A 174 -8.47 -5.42 17.93
N LEU A 175 -7.41 -5.81 18.66
CA LEU A 175 -7.38 -7.01 19.52
C LEU A 175 -7.31 -6.71 21.03
N ASP A 176 -7.55 -5.47 21.43
CA ASP A 176 -7.61 -5.06 22.84
C ASP A 176 -8.86 -5.56 23.58
#